data_AF-K1TUT8-F1
#
_entry.id   AF-K1TUT8-F1
#
_cell.length_a   1.000
_cell.length_b   1.000
_cell.length_c   1.000
_cell.angle_alpha   90.00
_cell.angle_beta   90.00
_cell.angle_gamma   90.00
#
_symmetry.space_group_name_H-M   'P 1'
#
loop_
_entity.id
_entity.type
_entity.pdbx_description
1 polymer ?
#
loop_
_entity_poly.entity_id
_entity_poly.type
_entity_poly.pdbx_seq_one_letter_code
_entity_poly.pdbx_strand_id
1 'polypeptide(L)' 'MRIDILTVVPELLASPLNESILKRAQEKGLVE' A
#
# COMPACT_ATOMS: atom_id res chain seq x y z
N MET A 1 2.00 2.44 9.80
CA MET A 1 0.63 1.95 9.56
C MET A 1 0.71 0.45 9.34
N ARG A 2 -0.04 -0.34 10.11
CA ARG A 2 -0.08 -1.80 9.94
C ARG A 2 -1.41 -2.22 9.34
N ILE A 3 -1.35 -2.88 8.18
CA ILE A 3 -2.50 -3.46 7.51
C ILE A 3 -2.15 -4.91 7.21
N ASP A 4 -2.92 -5.84 7.76
CA ASP A 4 -2.78 -7.26 7.47
C ASP A 4 -3.80 -7.64 6.38
N ILE A 5 -3.33 -8.12 5.23
CA ILE A 5 -4.17 -8.47 4.07
C ILE A 5 -4.07 -9.98 3.84
N LEU A 6 -5.22 -10.67 3.87
CA LEU A 6 -5.33 -12.07 3.48
C LEU A 6 -5.97 -12.16 2.09
N THR A 7 -5.22 -12.63 1.10
CA THR A 7 -5.69 -12.79 -0.28
C THR A 7 -5.09 -14.04 -0.91
N VAL A 8 -5.83 -14.65 -1.83
CA VAL A 8 -5.34 -15.77 -2.66
C VAL A 8 -4.74 -15.30 -4.00
N VAL A 9 -4.79 -13.99 -4.27
CA VAL A 9 -4.25 -13.34 -5.48
C VAL A 9 -3.50 -12.05 -5.09
N PRO A 10 -2.23 -12.12 -4.68
CA PRO A 10 -1.46 -10.97 -4.21
C PRO A 10 -1.11 -9.96 -5.32
N GLU A 11 -1.09 -10.37 -6.60
CA GLU A 11 -0.67 -9.54 -7.73
C GLU A 11 -1.61 -8.34 -7.96
N LEU A 12 -2.89 -8.48 -7.58
CA LEU A 12 -3.87 -7.40 -7.65
C LEU A 12 -3.50 -6.20 -6.77
N LEU A 13 -2.66 -6.40 -5.75
CA LEU A 13 -2.24 -5.34 -4.83
C LEU A 13 -1.08 -4.51 -5.39
N ALA A 14 -0.37 -4.99 -6.42
CA ALA A 14 0.82 -4.32 -6.94
C ALA A 14 0.52 -2.92 -7.50
N SER A 15 -0.52 -2.78 -8.34
CA SER A 15 -0.91 -1.48 -8.90
C SER A 15 -1.45 -0.50 -7.83
N PRO A 16 -2.47 -0.85 -7.02
CA PRO A 16 -3.03 0.08 -6.06
C PRO A 16 -2.03 0.45 -4.96
N LEU A 17 -1.16 -0.45 -4.48
CA LEU A 17 -0.15 -0.06 -3.49
C LEU A 17 0.93 0.86 -4.08
N ASN A 18 1.28 0.72 -5.36
CA ASN A 18 2.33 1.50 -6.01
C ASN A 18 1.89 2.86 -6.57
N GLU A 19 0.59 3.14 -6.67
CA GLU A 19 0.06 4.43 -7.17
C GLU A 19 -0.99 5.06 -6.25
N SER A 20 -1.19 4.52 -5.04
CA SER A 20 -2.17 5.06 -4.09
C SER A 20 -1.71 6.31 -3.34
N ILE A 21 -2.66 6.87 -2.59
CA ILE A 21 -2.38 7.85 -1.54
C ILE A 21 -1.44 7.32 -0.45
N LEU A 22 -1.41 6.00 -0.21
CA LEU A 22 -0.55 5.40 0.82
C LEU A 22 0.92 5.58 0.48
N LYS A 23 1.32 5.26 -0.76
CA LYS A 23 2.68 5.49 -1.23
C LYS A 23 3.08 6.96 -1.13
N ARG A 24 2.20 7.87 -1.56
CA ARG A 24 2.46 9.32 -1.46
C ARG A 24 2.60 9.79 -0.01
N ALA A 25 1.84 9.21 0.91
CA ALA A 25 1.94 9.54 2.33
C ALA A 25 3.25 9.01 2.93
N GLN A 26 3.71 7.82 2.54
CA GLN A 26 5.02 7.26 2.92
C GLN A 26 6.18 8.10 2.37
N GLU A 27 6.14 8.47 1.08
CA GLU A 27 7.15 9.34 0.44
C GLU A 27 7.25 10.72 1.11
N LYS A 28 6.13 11.24 1.62
CA LYS A 28 6.06 12.49 2.36
C LYS A 28 6.37 12.34 3.86
N GLY A 29 6.67 11.13 4.35
CA GLY A 29 6.94 10.85 5.76
C GLY A 29 5.76 11.10 6.69
N LEU A 30 4.53 11.07 6.17
CA LEU A 30 3.31 11.31 6.94
C LEU A 30 2.82 10.05 7.65
N VAL A 31 3.22 8.87 7.15
CA VAL A 31 2.89 7.56 7.70
C VAL A 31 4.09 6.63 7.51
N GLU A 32 4.33 5.77 8.51
CA GLU A 32 5.29 4.65 8.42
C GLU A 32 4.66 3.41 7.76
#